data_AF-A0A963N1F9-F1
#
_entry.id   AF-A0A963N1F9-F1
#
_cell.length_a   1.000
_cell.length_b   1.000
_cell.length_c   1.000
_cell.angle_alpha   90.00
_cell.angle_beta   90.00
_cell.angle_gamma   90.00
#
_symmetry.space_group_name_H-M   'P 1'
#
loop_
_entity.id
_entity.type
_entity.pdbx_description
1 polymer ?
#
loop_
_entity_poly.entity_id
_entity_poly.type
_entity_poly.pdbx_seq_one_letter_code
_entity_poly.pdbx_strand_id
1 'polypeptide(L)'
;REDDGLFLCINASNRARDLAWMRTWCAGLDAAIEDLSDELAMLALQGPTSIDVARAVCDPAPDRLGYYRLTRATVLGVPDVMVSRTGYTGEDGFEFYFPAGEAERFWNGLMEAGAGAGLTPIGLGARDTLRLEAGMPLYGHEIDDSTTPVEAGLLWACDRTWEFVGGPAIREVAERGAARRLIGFTCQGRRVPREGYPILS
;
A
#
# COMPACT_ATOMS: atom_id res chain seq x y z
N ARG A 1 -7.61 8.13 7.77
CA ARG A 1 -8.17 9.45 8.16
C ARG A 1 -8.30 9.44 9.66
N GLU A 2 -7.69 10.44 10.28
CA GLU A 2 -7.85 10.72 11.71
C GLU A 2 -8.74 11.97 11.83
N ASP A 3 -9.11 12.35 13.05
CA ASP A 3 -10.06 13.44 13.28
C ASP A 3 -9.54 14.77 12.72
N ASP A 4 -8.23 15.02 12.84
CA ASP A 4 -7.59 16.29 12.45
C ASP A 4 -6.73 16.20 11.17
N GLY A 5 -6.74 15.06 10.45
CA GLY A 5 -5.86 14.91 9.30
C GLY A 5 -5.94 13.61 8.48
N LEU A 6 -5.09 13.58 7.45
CA LEU A 6 -4.90 12.44 6.56
C LEU A 6 -3.45 11.95 6.66
N PHE A 7 -3.28 10.67 6.96
CA PHE A 7 -2.01 9.99 6.78
C PHE A 7 -1.92 9.41 5.37
N LEU A 8 -0.86 9.74 4.64
CA LEU A 8 -0.63 9.29 3.27
C LEU A 8 0.66 8.46 3.21
N CYS A 9 0.52 7.17 2.92
CA CYS A 9 1.66 6.30 2.62
C CYS A 9 1.86 6.27 1.10
N ILE A 10 3.02 6.74 0.62
CA ILE A 10 3.36 6.83 -0.81
C ILE A 10 4.56 5.95 -1.15
N ASN A 11 4.75 5.65 -2.44
CA ASN A 11 5.88 4.83 -2.90
C ASN A 11 7.22 5.54 -2.64
N ALA A 12 8.20 4.78 -2.12
CA ALA A 12 9.50 5.31 -1.73
C ALA A 12 10.22 6.10 -2.85
N SER A 13 10.22 5.57 -4.07
CA SER A 13 10.86 6.21 -5.23
C SER A 13 10.21 7.54 -5.63
N ASN A 14 8.97 7.78 -5.21
CA ASN A 14 8.21 8.96 -5.58
C ASN A 14 8.18 10.03 -4.48
N ARG A 15 8.75 9.77 -3.28
CA ARG A 15 8.67 10.66 -2.10
C ARG A 15 8.85 12.14 -2.43
N ALA A 16 9.99 12.51 -3.02
CA ALA A 16 10.30 13.90 -3.31
C ALA A 16 9.33 14.53 -4.32
N ARG A 17 8.96 13.78 -5.37
CA ARG A 17 8.07 14.24 -6.42
C ARG A 17 6.65 14.45 -5.90
N ASP A 18 6.11 13.45 -5.21
CA ASP A 18 4.74 13.45 -4.72
C ASP A 18 4.57 14.52 -3.61
N LEU A 19 5.57 14.72 -2.74
CA LEU A 19 5.58 15.83 -1.78
C LEU A 19 5.56 17.20 -2.46
N ALA A 20 6.37 17.41 -3.50
CA ALA A 20 6.39 18.68 -4.25
C ALA A 20 5.04 18.94 -4.95
N TRP A 21 4.46 17.89 -5.53
CA TRP A 21 3.14 17.95 -6.15
C TRP A 21 2.05 18.31 -5.13
N MET A 22 1.97 17.59 -4.01
CA MET A 22 0.99 17.85 -2.97
C MET A 22 1.14 19.27 -2.39
N ARG A 23 2.37 19.74 -2.14
CA ARG A 23 2.62 21.12 -1.66
C ARG A 23 2.14 22.19 -2.62
N THR A 24 2.17 21.92 -3.93
CA THR A 24 1.63 22.84 -4.94
C THR A 24 0.12 23.03 -4.76
N TRP A 25 -0.60 21.94 -4.47
CA TRP A 25 -2.06 21.96 -4.30
C TRP A 25 -2.52 22.36 -2.90
N CYS A 26 -1.68 22.17 -1.88
CA CYS A 26 -1.94 22.68 -0.54
C CYS A 26 -1.70 24.19 -0.42
N ALA A 27 -0.98 24.81 -1.36
CA ALA A 27 -0.76 26.25 -1.34
C ALA A 27 -2.11 27.01 -1.40
N GLY A 28 -2.42 27.75 -0.33
CA GLY A 28 -3.66 28.50 -0.20
C GLY A 28 -4.82 27.75 0.48
N LEU A 29 -4.60 26.51 0.91
CA LEU A 29 -5.50 25.81 1.83
C LEU A 29 -5.05 26.04 3.28
N ASP A 30 -6.00 25.96 4.22
CA ASP A 30 -5.69 25.87 5.65
C ASP A 30 -5.29 24.44 6.00
N ALA A 31 -4.14 24.01 5.47
CA ALA A 31 -3.61 22.67 5.62
C ALA A 31 -2.08 22.70 5.58
N ALA A 32 -1.45 21.82 6.36
CA ALA A 32 -0.01 21.61 6.36
C ALA A 32 0.33 20.18 5.90
N ILE A 33 1.47 20.02 5.24
CA ILE A 33 2.04 18.71 4.91
C ILE A 33 3.30 18.54 5.75
N GLU A 34 3.27 17.55 6.63
CA GLU A 34 4.43 17.05 7.36
C GLU A 34 4.93 15.77 6.69
N ASP A 35 6.24 15.70 6.43
CA ASP A 35 6.88 14.50 5.90
C ASP A 35 7.48 13.71 7.06
N LEU A 36 6.84 12.60 7.42
CA LEU A 36 7.21 11.73 8.54
C LEU A 36 8.05 10.52 8.12
N SER A 37 8.56 10.51 6.90
CA SER A 37 9.19 9.32 6.31
C SER A 37 10.52 8.94 6.98
N ASP A 38 11.20 9.88 7.65
CA ASP A 38 12.47 9.62 8.34
C ASP A 38 12.23 9.32 9.85
N GLU A 39 11.05 9.67 10.36
CA GLU A 39 10.62 9.55 11.74
C GLU A 39 9.91 8.21 12.00
N LEU A 40 9.23 7.68 10.97
CA LEU A 40 8.45 6.45 11.06
C LEU A 40 9.08 5.32 10.25
N ALA A 41 9.07 4.12 10.82
CA ALA A 41 9.27 2.87 10.11
C ALA A 41 7.92 2.18 9.88
N MET A 42 7.87 1.29 8.87
CA MET A 42 6.71 0.46 8.59
C MET A 42 7.10 -1.01 8.45
N LEU A 43 6.34 -1.89 9.10
CA LEU A 43 6.40 -3.34 8.88
C LEU A 43 5.03 -3.90 8.50
N ALA A 44 5.02 -4.72 7.45
CA ALA A 44 3.84 -5.44 7.00
C ALA A 44 3.87 -6.89 7.52
N LEU A 45 2.85 -7.26 8.29
CA LEU A 45 2.58 -8.63 8.74
C LEU A 45 1.44 -9.19 7.88
N GLN A 46 1.75 -10.13 7.01
CA GLN A 46 0.83 -10.59 5.97
C GLN A 46 0.71 -12.11 5.98
N GLY A 47 -0.48 -12.61 5.67
CA GLY A 47 -0.78 -14.04 5.58
C GLY A 47 -1.89 -14.49 6.54
N PRO A 48 -2.33 -15.75 6.42
CA PRO A 48 -3.51 -16.26 7.11
C PRO A 48 -3.40 -16.30 8.65
N THR A 49 -2.18 -16.31 9.19
CA THR A 49 -1.92 -16.29 10.64
C THR A 49 -1.63 -14.90 11.19
N SER A 50 -1.69 -13.86 10.36
CA SER A 50 -1.37 -12.47 10.74
C SER A 50 -2.24 -11.96 11.89
N ILE A 51 -3.52 -12.32 11.93
CA ILE A 51 -4.44 -11.91 12.99
C ILE A 51 -4.05 -12.47 14.37
N ASP A 52 -3.55 -13.69 14.44
CA ASP A 52 -3.16 -14.33 15.70
C ASP A 52 -1.86 -13.72 16.23
N VAL A 53 -0.91 -13.44 15.35
CA VAL A 53 0.31 -12.71 15.70
C VAL A 53 -0.03 -11.28 16.13
N ALA A 54 -0.89 -10.57 15.41
CA ALA A 54 -1.32 -9.22 15.76
C ALA A 54 -2.01 -9.17 17.14
N ARG A 55 -2.85 -10.16 17.47
CA ARG A 55 -3.48 -10.29 18.80
C ARG A 55 -2.46 -10.44 19.93
N ALA A 56 -1.36 -11.14 19.69
CA ALA A 56 -0.34 -11.38 20.71
C ALA A 56 0.50 -10.13 21.01
N VAL A 57 0.63 -9.21 20.04
CA VAL A 57 1.54 -8.07 20.15
C VAL A 57 0.86 -6.72 20.34
N CYS A 58 -0.45 -6.62 20.08
CA CYS A 58 -1.21 -5.37 20.13
C CYS A 58 -2.17 -5.32 21.33
N ASP A 59 -2.27 -4.15 21.96
CA ASP A 59 -3.27 -3.80 22.97
C ASP A 59 -3.88 -2.41 22.70
N PRO A 60 -5.17 -2.30 22.35
CA PRO A 60 -6.10 -3.39 22.12
C PRO A 60 -5.74 -4.19 20.86
N ALA A 61 -6.17 -5.45 20.81
CA ALA A 61 -6.01 -6.28 19.62
C ALA A 61 -6.82 -5.71 18.43
N PRO A 62 -6.27 -5.67 17.20
CA PRO A 62 -6.94 -5.10 16.03
C PRO A 62 -7.84 -6.12 15.30
N ASP A 63 -8.29 -7.18 15.95
CA ASP A 63 -9.00 -8.29 15.30
C ASP A 63 -10.39 -7.90 14.76
N ARG A 64 -11.00 -6.88 15.37
CA ARG A 64 -12.26 -6.27 14.90
C ARG A 64 -12.05 -5.15 13.88
N LEU A 65 -10.81 -4.81 13.55
CA LEU A 65 -10.51 -3.77 12.57
C LEU A 65 -10.97 -4.23 11.19
N GLY A 66 -11.85 -3.44 10.55
CA GLY A 66 -12.30 -3.72 9.19
C GLY A 66 -11.19 -3.57 8.15
N TYR A 67 -11.34 -4.22 7.00
CA TYR A 67 -10.42 -4.04 5.87
C TYR A 67 -10.33 -2.56 5.44
N TYR A 68 -9.11 -2.08 5.11
CA TYR A 68 -8.84 -0.67 4.80
C TYR A 68 -9.26 0.31 5.92
N ARG A 69 -9.26 -0.17 7.17
CA ARG A 69 -9.40 0.66 8.37
C ARG A 69 -8.08 0.73 9.14
N LEU A 70 -8.01 1.73 9.99
CA LEU A 70 -6.86 2.09 10.79
C LEU A 70 -7.29 2.34 12.23
N THR A 71 -6.41 2.00 13.17
CA THR A 71 -6.57 2.25 14.60
C THR A 71 -5.22 2.62 15.21
N ARG A 72 -5.26 3.15 16.43
CA ARG A 72 -4.08 3.27 17.30
C ARG A 72 -4.08 2.14 18.33
N ALA A 73 -2.92 1.60 18.65
CA ALA A 73 -2.73 0.58 19.68
C ALA A 73 -1.36 0.72 20.34
N THR A 74 -1.20 0.12 21.52
CA THR A 74 0.12 -0.19 22.07
C THR A 74 0.61 -1.47 21.41
N VAL A 75 1.77 -1.45 20.75
CA VAL A 75 2.33 -2.64 20.08
C VAL A 75 3.72 -2.92 20.63
N LEU A 76 3.93 -4.12 21.18
CA LEU A 76 5.20 -4.53 21.81
C LEU A 76 5.68 -3.53 22.89
N GLY A 77 4.74 -2.93 23.62
CA GLY A 77 4.98 -1.93 24.66
C GLY A 77 5.24 -0.51 24.14
N VAL A 78 5.20 -0.28 22.82
CA VAL A 78 5.29 1.05 22.22
C VAL A 78 3.89 1.65 22.07
N PRO A 79 3.57 2.76 22.73
CA PRO A 79 2.23 3.37 22.68
C PRO A 79 2.00 4.10 21.36
N ASP A 80 0.72 4.35 21.06
CA ASP A 80 0.26 5.18 19.94
C ASP A 80 0.76 4.74 18.54
N VAL A 81 0.94 3.43 18.36
CA VAL A 81 1.34 2.84 17.08
C VAL A 81 0.12 2.80 16.17
N MET A 82 0.32 3.24 14.93
CA MET A 82 -0.72 3.20 13.92
C MET A 82 -0.74 1.82 13.28
N VAL A 83 -1.91 1.18 13.34
CA VAL A 83 -2.14 -0.18 12.84
C VAL A 83 -3.24 -0.12 11.79
N SER A 84 -2.94 -0.52 10.56
CA SER A 84 -3.94 -0.62 9.49
C SER A 84 -4.11 -2.06 9.03
N ARG A 85 -5.34 -2.47 8.73
CA ARG A 85 -5.64 -3.77 8.12
C ARG A 85 -5.57 -3.65 6.60
N THR A 86 -4.34 -3.51 6.12
CA THR A 86 -3.94 -3.27 4.73
C THR A 86 -2.78 -4.19 4.35
N GLY A 87 -2.51 -4.28 3.06
CA GLY A 87 -1.55 -5.26 2.55
C GLY A 87 -1.28 -5.14 1.05
N TYR A 88 -0.19 -5.77 0.63
CA TYR A 88 0.27 -5.81 -0.76
C TYR A 88 0.62 -7.22 -1.23
N THR A 89 -0.13 -8.21 -0.74
CA THR A 89 0.09 -9.64 -1.02
C THR A 89 -1.17 -10.37 -1.52
N GLY A 90 -2.34 -9.73 -1.43
CA GLY A 90 -3.64 -10.38 -1.67
C GLY A 90 -4.19 -11.16 -0.47
N GLU A 91 -3.38 -11.36 0.56
CA GLU A 91 -3.78 -12.03 1.81
C GLU A 91 -4.31 -11.03 2.85
N ASP A 92 -4.90 -11.55 3.93
CA ASP A 92 -5.17 -10.74 5.12
C ASP A 92 -3.86 -10.33 5.80
N GLY A 93 -3.89 -9.22 6.53
CA GLY A 93 -2.69 -8.69 7.15
C GLY A 93 -2.86 -7.30 7.72
N PHE A 94 -1.78 -6.87 8.37
CA PHE A 94 -1.66 -5.58 9.01
C PHE A 94 -0.37 -4.88 8.59
N GLU A 95 -0.40 -3.56 8.60
CA GLU A 95 0.78 -2.70 8.51
C GLU A 95 0.88 -1.89 9.79
N PHE A 96 2.07 -1.91 10.40
CA PHE A 96 2.39 -1.18 11.60
C PHE A 96 3.29 0.00 11.24
N TYR A 97 2.88 1.21 11.62
CA TYR A 97 3.68 2.43 11.47
C TYR A 97 4.04 2.94 12.85
N PHE A 98 5.34 3.01 13.14
CA PHE A 98 5.86 3.24 14.48
C PHE A 98 7.17 4.05 14.42
N PRO A 99 7.62 4.67 15.52
CA PRO A 99 8.87 5.44 15.54
C PRO A 99 10.06 4.62 15.03
N ALA A 100 10.83 5.17 14.09
CA ALA A 100 11.91 4.44 13.40
C ALA A 100 12.94 3.82 14.37
N GLY A 101 13.19 4.46 15.51
CA GLY A 101 14.08 3.95 16.56
C GLY A 101 13.62 2.63 17.20
N GLU A 102 12.36 2.23 17.05
CA GLU A 102 11.80 0.99 17.60
C GLU A 102 11.83 -0.17 16.59
N ALA A 103 12.43 0.01 15.40
CA ALA A 103 12.42 -1.00 14.33
C ALA A 103 12.98 -2.36 14.75
N GLU A 104 14.06 -2.39 15.53
CA GLU A 104 14.63 -3.65 16.03
C GLU A 104 13.67 -4.36 16.99
N ARG A 105 13.03 -3.60 17.90
CA ARG A 105 12.02 -4.14 18.82
C ARG A 105 10.85 -4.73 18.06
N PHE A 106 10.33 -4.00 17.07
CA PHE A 106 9.22 -4.45 16.26
C PHE A 106 9.55 -5.71 15.45
N TRP A 107 10.69 -5.70 14.78
CA TRP A 107 11.15 -6.85 14.00
C TRP A 107 11.28 -8.10 14.87
N ASN A 108 12.04 -8.00 15.97
CA ASN A 108 12.28 -9.15 16.85
C ASN A 108 11.00 -9.62 17.54
N GLY A 109 10.19 -8.70 18.06
CA GLY A 109 8.93 -9.03 18.75
C GLY A 109 7.90 -9.69 17.83
N LEU A 110 7.78 -9.24 16.58
CA LEU A 110 6.92 -9.90 15.60
C LEU A 110 7.43 -11.30 15.26
N MET A 111 8.74 -11.45 15.01
CA MET A 111 9.35 -12.75 14.71
C MET A 111 9.18 -13.74 15.87
N GLU A 112 9.34 -13.29 17.12
CA GLU A 112 9.13 -14.12 18.31
C GLU A 112 7.65 -14.53 18.45
N ALA A 113 6.72 -13.58 18.38
CA ALA A 113 5.29 -13.85 18.47
C ALA A 113 4.77 -14.77 17.36
N GLY A 114 5.35 -14.65 16.15
CA GLY A 114 4.99 -15.45 14.99
C GLY A 114 5.72 -16.78 14.83
N ALA A 115 6.72 -17.08 15.66
CA ALA A 115 7.56 -18.28 15.51
C ALA A 115 6.74 -19.58 15.53
N GLY A 116 5.76 -19.68 16.42
CA GLY A 116 4.85 -20.84 16.51
C GLY A 116 3.80 -20.91 15.39
N ALA A 117 3.61 -19.82 14.65
CA ALA A 117 2.63 -19.69 13.57
C ALA A 117 3.24 -19.79 12.16
N GLY A 118 4.54 -20.13 12.08
CA GLY A 118 5.26 -20.24 10.81
C GLY A 118 5.62 -18.90 10.16
N LEU A 119 5.64 -17.81 10.93
CA LEU A 119 6.05 -16.51 10.41
C LEU A 119 7.51 -16.57 9.95
N THR A 120 7.77 -16.01 8.77
CA THR A 120 9.10 -15.94 8.18
C THR A 120 9.31 -14.57 7.53
N PRO A 121 10.54 -14.00 7.58
CA PRO A 121 10.82 -12.77 6.87
C PRO A 121 10.85 -13.01 5.37
N ILE A 122 10.31 -12.07 4.61
CA ILE A 122 10.36 -12.09 3.14
C ILE A 122 11.06 -10.84 2.61
N GLY A 123 11.79 -11.00 1.51
CA GLY A 123 12.42 -9.90 0.78
C GLY A 123 11.55 -9.36 -0.34
N LEU A 124 12.07 -8.35 -1.06
CA LEU A 124 11.38 -7.69 -2.17
C LEU A 124 11.01 -8.64 -3.33
N GLY A 125 11.82 -9.66 -3.59
CA GLY A 125 11.52 -10.63 -4.65
C GLY A 125 10.25 -11.45 -4.38
N ALA A 126 10.02 -11.84 -3.12
CA ALA A 126 8.79 -12.51 -2.73
C ALA A 126 7.59 -11.55 -2.75
N ARG A 127 7.78 -10.30 -2.30
CA ARG A 127 6.76 -9.25 -2.37
C ARG A 127 6.30 -9.00 -3.81
N ASP A 128 7.22 -8.95 -4.77
CA ASP A 128 6.90 -8.75 -6.20
C ASP A 128 6.09 -9.91 -6.79
N THR A 129 6.39 -11.16 -6.40
CA THR A 129 5.56 -12.30 -6.80
C THR A 129 4.15 -12.21 -6.21
N LEU A 130 4.03 -11.99 -4.90
CA LEU A 130 2.74 -12.00 -4.20
C LEU A 130 1.80 -10.90 -4.71
N ARG A 131 2.31 -9.67 -4.87
CA ARG A 131 1.51 -8.56 -5.41
C ARG A 131 1.05 -8.83 -6.84
N LEU A 132 1.90 -9.47 -7.66
CA LEU A 132 1.59 -9.79 -9.05
C LEU A 132 0.50 -10.87 -9.12
N GLU A 133 0.60 -11.91 -8.29
CA GLU A 133 -0.43 -12.94 -8.15
C GLU A 133 -1.76 -12.33 -7.67
N ALA A 134 -1.71 -11.34 -6.79
CA ALA A 134 -2.87 -10.58 -6.33
C ALA A 134 -3.40 -9.55 -7.35
N GLY A 135 -2.74 -9.37 -8.49
CA GLY A 135 -3.13 -8.39 -9.52
C GLY A 135 -2.94 -6.93 -9.10
N MET A 136 -2.07 -6.65 -8.14
CA MET A 136 -1.80 -5.31 -7.64
C MET A 136 -0.71 -4.62 -8.48
N PRO A 137 -0.97 -3.42 -9.05
CA PRO A 137 -0.03 -2.74 -9.91
C PRO A 137 1.11 -2.11 -9.10
N LEU A 138 2.31 -2.07 -9.68
CA LEU A 138 3.47 -1.38 -9.15
C LEU A 138 3.75 -0.12 -9.97
N TYR A 139 3.87 1.03 -9.30
CA TYR A 139 4.20 2.28 -9.97
C TYR A 139 5.58 2.22 -10.61
N GLY A 140 5.68 2.66 -11.87
CA GLY A 140 6.87 2.54 -12.70
C GLY A 140 6.93 1.24 -13.52
N HIS A 141 5.98 0.32 -13.33
CA HIS A 141 5.84 -0.89 -14.15
C HIS A 141 4.47 -0.94 -14.84
N GLU A 142 3.41 -1.31 -14.11
CA GLU A 142 2.07 -1.41 -14.72
C GLU A 142 1.34 -0.07 -14.80
N ILE A 143 1.73 0.90 -13.98
CA ILE A 143 1.15 2.25 -13.95
C ILE A 143 2.24 3.31 -13.85
N ASP A 144 2.03 4.43 -14.54
CA ASP A 144 2.89 5.61 -14.55
C ASP A 144 2.07 6.84 -14.98
N ASP A 145 2.74 7.98 -15.18
CA ASP A 145 2.09 9.24 -15.58
C ASP A 145 1.52 9.21 -17.02
N SER A 146 1.82 8.16 -17.80
CA SER A 146 1.30 7.96 -19.15
C SER A 146 0.06 7.04 -19.21
N THR A 147 -0.31 6.44 -18.07
CA THR A 147 -1.40 5.46 -17.98
C THR A 147 -2.53 6.01 -17.10
N THR A 148 -3.73 6.10 -17.66
CA THR A 148 -4.90 6.55 -16.89
C THR A 148 -5.44 5.45 -15.97
N PRO A 149 -6.13 5.81 -14.86
CA PRO A 149 -6.81 4.83 -14.01
C PRO A 149 -7.81 3.94 -14.77
N VAL A 150 -8.41 4.44 -15.86
CA VAL A 150 -9.32 3.64 -16.70
C VAL A 150 -8.56 2.56 -17.46
N GLU A 151 -7.42 2.89 -18.07
CA GLU A 151 -6.55 1.94 -18.79
C GLU A 151 -5.94 0.90 -17.85
N ALA A 152 -5.64 1.27 -16.61
CA ALA A 152 -5.10 0.39 -15.59
C ALA A 152 -6.15 -0.49 -14.88
N GLY A 153 -7.44 -0.33 -15.17
CA GLY A 153 -8.52 -1.05 -14.45
C GLY A 153 -8.72 -0.57 -13.00
N LEU A 154 -8.26 0.64 -12.68
CA LEU A 154 -8.28 1.26 -11.34
C LEU A 154 -9.38 2.31 -11.18
N LEU A 155 -10.39 2.34 -12.06
CA LEU A 155 -11.48 3.32 -11.99
C LEU A 155 -12.26 3.23 -10.66
N TRP A 156 -12.23 2.07 -9.99
CA TRP A 156 -12.83 1.88 -8.67
C TRP A 156 -12.19 2.75 -7.58
N ALA A 157 -10.95 3.20 -7.75
CA ALA A 157 -10.24 4.08 -6.84
C ALA A 157 -10.51 5.58 -7.08
N CYS A 158 -11.29 5.91 -8.12
CA CYS A 158 -11.66 7.29 -8.45
C CYS A 158 -13.13 7.54 -8.10
N ASP A 159 -13.38 8.31 -7.03
CA ASP A 159 -14.74 8.80 -6.77
C ASP A 159 -15.08 9.93 -7.74
N ARG A 160 -15.76 9.56 -8.83
CA ARG A 160 -16.16 10.47 -9.91
C ARG A 160 -17.25 11.47 -9.51
N THR A 161 -17.81 11.35 -8.30
CA THR A 161 -18.78 12.32 -7.78
C THR A 161 -18.11 13.57 -7.19
N TRP A 162 -16.78 13.51 -6.98
CA TRP A 162 -15.99 14.63 -6.46
C TRP A 162 -15.27 15.36 -7.59
N GLU A 163 -14.94 16.63 -7.36
CA GLU A 163 -14.01 17.37 -8.19
C GLU A 163 -12.59 17.20 -7.66
N PHE A 164 -11.68 16.74 -8.52
CA PHE A 164 -10.28 16.51 -8.18
C PHE A 164 -9.38 16.69 -9.41
N VAL A 165 -8.08 16.84 -9.17
CA VAL A 165 -7.09 17.06 -10.24
C VAL A 165 -7.06 15.86 -11.20
N GLY A 166 -7.26 16.13 -12.49
CA GLY A 166 -7.35 15.09 -13.52
C GLY A 166 -8.74 14.45 -13.68
N GLY A 167 -9.71 14.78 -12.83
CA GLY A 167 -11.07 14.24 -12.87
C GLY A 167 -11.78 14.38 -14.23
N PRO A 168 -11.78 15.57 -14.88
CA PRO A 168 -12.36 15.73 -16.21
C PRO A 168 -11.76 14.78 -17.26
N ALA A 169 -10.43 14.63 -17.30
CA ALA A 169 -9.75 13.74 -18.25
C ALA A 169 -10.09 12.25 -18.00
N ILE A 170 -10.15 11.84 -16.73
CA ILE A 170 -10.54 10.47 -16.36
C ILE A 170 -11.99 10.18 -16.77
N ARG A 171 -12.91 11.14 -16.56
CA ARG A 171 -14.32 11.01 -16.96
C ARG A 171 -14.45 10.87 -18.48
N GLU A 172 -13.72 11.68 -19.25
CA GLU A 172 -13.70 11.59 -20.72
C GLU A 172 -13.23 10.21 -21.20
N VAL A 173 -12.12 9.68 -20.66
CA VAL A 173 -11.61 8.35 -21.04
C VAL A 173 -12.58 7.25 -20.62
N ALA A 174 -13.26 7.38 -19.48
CA ALA A 174 -14.25 6.42 -19.03
C ALA A 174 -15.49 6.37 -19.93
N GLU A 175 -15.93 7.51 -20.48
CA GLU A 175 -17.07 7.60 -21.39
C GLU A 175 -16.73 7.10 -22.79
N ARG A 176 -15.59 7.52 -23.34
CA ARG A 176 -15.13 7.11 -24.68
C ARG A 176 -14.68 5.65 -24.74
N GLY A 177 -14.20 5.12 -23.62
CA GLY A 177 -13.55 3.83 -23.53
C GLY A 177 -12.03 3.93 -23.73
N ALA A 178 -11.29 3.13 -22.95
CA ALA A 178 -9.83 3.07 -23.00
C ALA A 178 -9.33 2.35 -24.27
N ALA A 179 -8.37 2.97 -24.96
CA ALA A 179 -7.76 2.42 -26.19
C ALA A 179 -6.79 1.27 -25.91
N ARG A 180 -6.24 1.21 -24.69
CA ARG A 180 -5.39 0.15 -24.16
C ARG A 180 -5.89 -0.28 -22.79
N ARG A 181 -5.59 -1.50 -22.38
CA ARG A 181 -5.99 -2.03 -21.06
C ARG A 181 -4.88 -2.87 -20.46
N LEU A 182 -4.68 -2.74 -19.16
CA LEU A 182 -3.84 -3.65 -18.38
C LEU A 182 -4.60 -4.98 -18.20
N ILE A 183 -3.95 -6.08 -18.59
CA ILE A 183 -4.49 -7.44 -18.48
C ILE A 183 -3.42 -8.39 -17.96
N GLY A 184 -3.84 -9.41 -17.20
CA GLY A 184 -2.97 -10.49 -16.74
C GLY A 184 -2.78 -11.57 -17.81
N PHE A 185 -1.60 -12.16 -17.85
CA PHE A 185 -1.27 -13.30 -18.72
C PHE A 185 -0.76 -14.48 -17.90
N THR A 186 -1.14 -15.69 -18.30
CA THR A 186 -0.49 -16.92 -17.86
C THR A 186 0.41 -17.43 -18.99
N CYS A 187 1.72 -17.47 -18.75
CA CYS A 187 2.67 -17.95 -19.73
C CYS A 187 2.98 -19.45 -19.53
N GLN A 188 3.20 -20.17 -20.62
CA GLN A 188 3.68 -21.55 -20.55
C GLN A 188 5.19 -21.60 -20.29
N GLY A 189 5.64 -22.64 -19.59
CA GLY A 189 7.06 -22.89 -19.32
C GLY A 189 7.57 -22.21 -18.05
N ARG A 190 8.90 -22.18 -17.89
CA ARG A 190 9.57 -21.74 -16.64
C ARG A 190 10.21 -20.36 -16.72
N ARG A 191 10.14 -19.69 -17.88
CA ARG A 191 10.77 -18.37 -18.08
C ARG A 191 9.79 -17.29 -17.66
N VAL A 192 10.23 -16.42 -16.75
CA VAL A 192 9.46 -15.26 -16.30
C VAL A 192 9.57 -14.16 -17.37
N PRO A 193 8.45 -13.66 -17.93
CA PRO A 193 8.45 -12.51 -18.83
C PRO A 193 9.10 -11.28 -18.17
N ARG A 194 9.72 -10.44 -18.98
CA ARG A 194 10.29 -9.16 -18.52
C ARG A 194 9.57 -8.01 -19.18
N GLU A 195 9.60 -6.88 -18.48
CA GLU A 195 9.07 -5.62 -18.98
C GLU A 195 9.67 -5.28 -20.36
N GLY A 196 8.86 -4.68 -21.22
CA GLY A 196 9.24 -4.31 -22.58
C GLY A 196 9.18 -5.45 -23.60
N TYR A 197 8.88 -6.69 -23.19
CA TYR A 197 8.68 -7.77 -24.16
C TYR A 197 7.44 -7.49 -25.01
N PRO A 198 7.54 -7.56 -26.36
CA PRO A 198 6.40 -7.32 -27.23
C PRO A 198 5.38 -8.46 -27.09
N ILE A 199 4.11 -8.08 -27.02
CA ILE A 199 2.97 -9.00 -27.11
C ILE A 199 2.56 -9.02 -28.58
N LEU A 200 2.56 -10.20 -29.19
CA LEU A 200 2.20 -10.40 -30.59
C LEU A 200 0.83 -11.07 -30.69
N SER A 201 0.10 -10.77 -31.77
CA SER A 201 -1.18 -11.39 -32.15
C SER A 201 -1.02 -12.46 -33.19
#